data_AF-A0A2S2QAQ2-F1
#
_entry.id   AF-A0A2S2QAQ2-F1
#
_cell.length_a   1.000
_cell.length_b   1.000
_cell.length_c   1.000
_cell.angle_alpha   90.00
_cell.angle_beta   90.00
_cell.angle_gamma   90.00
#
_symmetry.space_group_name_H-M   'P 1'
#
loop_
_entity.id
_entity.type
_entity.pdbx_description
1 polymer ?
#
loop_
_entity_poly.entity_id
_entity_poly.type
_entity_poly.pdbx_seq_one_letter_code
_entity_poly.pdbx_strand_id
1 'polypeptide(L)'
;MAINKQCSWQFFELLDPIKQFMEEKGKSFPELNEPQWLLDLAFFTDVVQYLQTLNKSLQGKEKLISDLAQIVFGFHNKLKLFTKDLQTKTFAHFKCLKKISESFPDIPVETEEYMNKISGLAEEINRRFNDLRSLNTGVSPVGGFSFHVF
;
A
#
# COMPACT_ATOMS: atom_id res chain seq x y z
N MET A 1 11.09 -21.18 13.18
CA MET A 1 11.76 -20.03 12.52
C MET A 1 10.83 -19.54 11.43
N ALA A 2 9.98 -18.55 11.73
CA ALA A 2 9.00 -18.05 10.79
C ALA A 2 9.71 -17.18 9.76
N ILE A 3 9.75 -17.62 8.50
CA ILE A 3 10.19 -16.78 7.40
C ILE A 3 9.15 -15.67 7.26
N ASN A 4 9.50 -14.50 7.79
CA ASN A 4 8.75 -13.28 7.70
C ASN A 4 8.72 -12.84 6.22
N LYS A 5 7.80 -13.40 5.42
CA LYS A 5 7.59 -13.04 3.99
C LYS A 5 6.95 -11.65 3.87
N GLN A 6 7.62 -10.62 4.38
CA GLN A 6 7.16 -9.23 4.36
C GLN A 6 7.96 -8.39 3.34
N CYS A 7 8.23 -8.99 2.18
CA CYS A 7 8.58 -8.27 0.97
C CYS A 7 8.24 -9.13 -0.25
N SER A 8 7.51 -8.59 -1.22
CA SER A 8 7.40 -9.11 -2.59
C SER A 8 8.71 -8.89 -3.37
N TRP A 9 9.85 -9.14 -2.72
CA TRP A 9 11.16 -9.24 -3.36
C TRP A 9 11.15 -10.25 -4.51
N GLN A 10 10.25 -11.23 -4.45
CA GLN A 10 10.03 -12.20 -5.51
C GLN A 10 9.78 -11.54 -6.88
N PHE A 11 9.10 -10.40 -6.95
CA PHE A 11 8.90 -9.73 -8.23
C PHE A 11 10.20 -9.14 -8.76
N PHE A 12 10.99 -8.49 -7.89
CA PHE A 12 12.29 -7.94 -8.27
C PHE A 12 13.33 -9.03 -8.57
N GLU A 13 13.28 -10.17 -7.91
CA GLU A 13 14.11 -11.36 -8.23
C GLU A 13 13.79 -11.95 -9.61
N LEU A 14 12.55 -11.76 -10.08
CA LEU A 14 12.14 -12.19 -11.42
C LEU A 14 12.50 -11.17 -12.50
N LEU A 15 12.96 -9.96 -12.18
CA LEU A 15 13.29 -8.96 -13.20
C LEU A 15 14.41 -9.44 -14.12
N ASP A 16 15.49 -10.02 -13.60
CA ASP A 16 16.59 -10.51 -14.43
C ASP A 16 16.15 -11.68 -15.33
N PRO A 17 15.44 -12.71 -14.83
CA PRO A 17 14.82 -13.72 -15.68
C PRO A 17 13.86 -13.14 -16.73
N ILE A 18 13.08 -12.12 -16.39
CA ILE A 18 12.15 -11.46 -17.33
C ILE A 18 12.93 -10.71 -18.41
N LYS A 19 14.00 -9.97 -18.06
CA LYS A 19 14.87 -9.29 -19.02
C LYS A 19 15.46 -10.30 -20.00
N GLN A 20 16.06 -11.37 -19.49
CA GLN A 20 16.64 -12.44 -20.31
C GLN A 20 15.58 -13.06 -21.23
N PHE A 21 14.41 -13.40 -20.72
CA PHE A 21 13.33 -13.96 -21.53
C PHE A 21 12.87 -13.00 -22.64
N MET A 22 12.80 -11.69 -22.37
CA MET A 22 12.43 -10.71 -23.38
C MET A 22 13.49 -10.59 -24.48
N GLU A 23 14.78 -10.57 -24.10
CA GLU A 23 15.91 -10.57 -25.04
C GLU A 23 15.88 -11.81 -25.95
N GLU A 24 15.65 -13.01 -25.38
CA GLU A 24 15.49 -14.27 -26.13
C GLU A 24 14.32 -14.22 -27.12
N LYS A 25 13.29 -13.40 -26.86
CA LYS A 25 12.16 -13.17 -27.76
C LYS A 25 12.37 -12.03 -28.74
N GLY A 26 13.56 -11.42 -28.77
CA GLY A 26 13.88 -10.27 -29.61
C GLY A 26 13.08 -9.01 -29.23
N LYS A 27 12.63 -8.91 -27.98
CA LYS A 27 11.92 -7.75 -27.43
C LYS A 27 12.85 -7.02 -26.45
N SER A 28 12.93 -5.71 -26.56
CA SER A 28 13.64 -4.88 -25.57
C SER A 28 12.65 -4.02 -24.79
N PHE A 29 12.91 -3.88 -23.50
CA PHE A 29 12.21 -2.97 -22.59
C PHE A 29 13.26 -2.13 -21.87
N PRO A 30 13.66 -0.97 -22.45
CA PRO A 30 14.67 -0.09 -21.86
C PRO A 30 14.35 0.31 -20.41
N GLU A 31 13.07 0.43 -20.08
CA GLU A 31 12.55 0.82 -18.76
C GLU A 31 13.02 -0.12 -17.65
N LEU A 32 13.21 -1.42 -17.94
CA LEU A 32 13.69 -2.39 -16.96
C LEU A 32 15.15 -2.13 -16.51
N ASN A 33 15.87 -1.30 -17.25
CA ASN A 33 17.22 -0.85 -16.93
C ASN A 33 17.27 0.64 -16.52
N GLU A 34 16.14 1.35 -16.57
CA GLU A 34 16.07 2.74 -16.19
C GLU A 34 15.88 2.86 -14.66
N PRO A 35 16.80 3.51 -13.93
CA PRO A 35 16.72 3.54 -12.48
C PRO A 35 15.51 4.27 -11.93
N GLN A 36 15.06 5.37 -12.56
CA GLN A 36 13.86 6.09 -12.15
C GLN A 36 12.63 5.20 -12.26
N TRP A 37 12.49 4.47 -13.38
CA TRP A 37 11.41 3.52 -13.56
C TRP A 37 11.43 2.40 -12.51
N LEU A 38 12.63 1.90 -12.15
CA LEU A 38 12.79 0.90 -11.09
C LEU A 38 12.40 1.44 -9.71
N LEU A 39 12.68 2.71 -9.41
CA LEU A 39 12.21 3.39 -8.20
C LEU A 39 10.68 3.48 -8.15
N ASP A 40 10.06 3.90 -9.27
CA ASP A 40 8.60 3.98 -9.39
C ASP A 40 7.93 2.62 -9.21
N LEU A 41 8.50 1.59 -9.84
CA LEU A 41 8.06 0.21 -9.68
C LEU A 41 8.21 -0.27 -8.23
N ALA A 42 9.30 0.09 -7.55
CA ALA A 42 9.55 -0.31 -6.17
C ALA A 42 8.55 0.32 -5.21
N PHE A 43 8.31 1.62 -5.37
CA PHE A 43 7.25 2.34 -4.66
C PHE A 43 5.88 1.69 -4.89
N PHE A 44 5.52 1.43 -6.16
CA PHE A 44 4.26 0.79 -6.50
C PHE A 44 4.13 -0.60 -5.85
N THR A 45 5.19 -1.39 -5.87
CA THR A 45 5.23 -2.73 -5.26
C THR A 45 5.02 -2.67 -3.75
N ASP A 46 5.60 -1.69 -3.05
CA ASP A 46 5.34 -1.47 -1.61
C ASP A 46 3.86 -1.10 -1.37
N VAL A 47 3.30 -0.18 -2.15
CA VAL A 47 1.88 0.24 -2.03
C VAL A 47 0.91 -0.91 -2.29
N VAL A 48 1.12 -1.70 -3.35
CA VAL A 48 0.27 -2.85 -3.69
C VAL A 48 0.28 -3.88 -2.56
N GLN A 49 1.42 -4.12 -1.92
CA GLN A 49 1.49 -5.04 -0.77
C GLN A 49 0.65 -4.54 0.41
N TYR A 50 0.66 -3.24 0.68
CA TYR A 50 -0.19 -2.66 1.72
C TYR A 50 -1.68 -2.80 1.37
N LEU A 51 -2.05 -2.54 0.12
CA LEU A 51 -3.43 -2.70 -0.35
C LEU A 51 -3.89 -4.15 -0.32
N GLN A 52 -3.02 -5.10 -0.69
CA GLN A 52 -3.32 -6.52 -0.60
C GLN A 52 -3.50 -6.95 0.85
N THR A 53 -2.67 -6.43 1.77
CA THR A 53 -2.80 -6.67 3.21
C THR A 53 -4.11 -6.11 3.73
N LEU A 54 -4.47 -4.87 3.36
CA LEU A 54 -5.76 -4.27 3.69
C LEU A 54 -6.91 -5.15 3.16
N ASN A 55 -6.88 -5.52 1.88
CA ASN A 55 -7.94 -6.31 1.25
C ASN A 55 -8.13 -7.66 1.96
N LYS A 56 -7.05 -8.37 2.30
CA LYS A 56 -7.10 -9.60 3.11
C LYS A 56 -7.68 -9.35 4.50
N SER A 57 -7.32 -8.23 5.13
CA SER A 57 -7.87 -7.83 6.43
C SER A 57 -9.33 -7.40 6.37
N LEU A 58 -9.87 -7.02 5.21
CA LEU A 58 -11.30 -6.75 5.05
C LEU A 58 -12.09 -8.03 4.74
N GLN A 59 -11.46 -8.98 4.05
CA GLN A 59 -12.06 -10.28 3.74
C GLN A 59 -12.11 -11.22 4.96
N GLY A 60 -13.09 -12.12 5.00
CA GLY A 60 -13.28 -13.07 6.10
C GLY A 60 -14.72 -13.09 6.59
N LYS A 61 -15.14 -14.20 7.19
CA LYS A 61 -16.46 -14.31 7.83
C LYS A 61 -16.39 -13.75 9.26
N GLU A 62 -17.55 -13.43 9.84
CA GLU A 62 -17.70 -13.08 11.26
C GLU A 62 -16.98 -11.79 11.71
N LYS A 63 -16.80 -10.82 10.81
CA LYS A 63 -16.27 -9.49 11.17
C LYS A 63 -17.39 -8.54 11.56
N LEU A 64 -17.28 -7.91 12.72
CA LEU A 64 -18.20 -6.85 13.09
C LEU A 64 -17.91 -5.60 12.27
N ILE A 65 -18.92 -4.77 12.06
CA ILE A 65 -18.79 -3.48 11.36
C ILE A 65 -17.75 -2.59 12.07
N SER A 66 -17.70 -2.64 13.41
CA SER A 66 -16.70 -1.94 14.22
C SER A 66 -15.27 -2.38 13.88
N ASP A 67 -15.05 -3.68 13.66
CA ASP A 67 -13.72 -4.22 13.34
C ASP A 67 -13.28 -3.74 11.95
N LEU A 68 -14.20 -3.78 10.98
CA LEU A 68 -13.95 -3.27 9.63
C LEU A 68 -13.62 -1.78 9.64
N ALA A 69 -14.37 -0.98 10.41
CA ALA A 69 -14.11 0.45 10.58
C ALA A 69 -12.71 0.69 11.18
N GLN A 70 -12.34 -0.04 12.24
CA GLN A 70 -11.01 0.07 12.85
C GLN A 70 -9.89 -0.29 11.87
N ILE A 71 -10.07 -1.34 11.06
CA ILE A 71 -9.09 -1.75 10.05
C ILE A 71 -8.90 -0.64 8.99
N VAL A 72 -9.99 -0.10 8.46
CA VAL A 72 -9.95 0.95 7.44
C VAL A 72 -9.34 2.24 7.98
N PHE A 73 -9.82 2.75 9.11
CA PHE A 73 -9.32 4.02 9.65
C PHE A 73 -7.92 3.89 10.27
N GLY A 74 -7.58 2.71 10.78
CA GLY A 74 -6.20 2.36 11.15
C GLY A 74 -5.27 2.40 9.94
N PHE A 75 -5.71 1.86 8.79
CA PHE A 75 -4.95 1.95 7.55
C PHE A 75 -4.82 3.39 7.05
N HIS A 76 -5.89 4.19 7.12
CA HIS A 76 -5.83 5.62 6.79
C HIS A 76 -4.77 6.37 7.63
N ASN A 77 -4.66 6.05 8.93
CA ASN A 77 -3.60 6.61 9.77
C ASN A 77 -2.19 6.10 9.38
N LYS A 78 -2.06 4.85 8.91
CA LYS A 78 -0.79 4.35 8.34
C LYS A 78 -0.37 5.13 7.10
N LEU A 79 -1.31 5.51 6.22
CA LEU A 79 -0.98 6.34 5.06
C LEU A 79 -0.36 7.69 5.46
N LYS A 80 -0.85 8.32 6.55
CA LYS A 80 -0.22 9.54 7.10
C LYS A 80 1.21 9.29 7.59
N LEU A 81 1.47 8.12 8.18
CA LEU A 81 2.82 7.74 8.58
C LEU A 81 3.73 7.51 7.37
N PHE A 82 3.21 6.92 6.30
CA PHE A 82 3.95 6.71 5.06
C PHE A 82 4.30 8.03 4.38
N THR A 83 3.40 9.02 4.36
CA THR A 83 3.71 10.37 3.87
C THR A 83 4.87 10.98 4.65
N LYS A 84 4.88 10.87 5.99
CA LYS A 84 6.00 11.36 6.82
C LYS A 84 7.31 10.65 6.51
N ASP A 85 7.28 9.32 6.34
CA ASP A 85 8.46 8.52 6.01
C ASP A 85 9.06 8.89 4.63
N LEU A 86 8.22 9.23 3.65
CA LEU A 86 8.63 9.76 2.35
C LEU A 86 9.18 11.19 2.46
N GLN A 87 8.61 12.02 3.32
CA GLN A 87 9.08 13.38 3.57
C GLN A 87 10.47 13.39 4.22
N THR A 88 10.71 12.49 5.18
CA THR A 88 12.01 12.34 5.84
C THR A 88 13.01 11.51 5.03
N LYS A 89 12.59 10.94 3.89
CA LYS A 89 13.38 10.05 3.02
C LYS A 89 14.05 8.90 3.79
N THR A 90 13.42 8.43 4.87
CA THR A 90 13.95 7.33 5.71
C THR A 90 13.63 5.96 5.12
N PHE A 91 12.54 5.90 4.34
CA PHE A 91 12.03 4.69 3.67
C PHE A 91 11.94 3.47 4.60
N ALA A 92 11.62 3.70 5.89
CA ALA A 92 11.54 2.64 6.89
C ALA A 92 10.36 1.70 6.63
N HIS A 93 9.29 2.22 6.03
CA HIS A 93 8.11 1.45 5.63
C HIS A 93 8.25 0.94 4.19
N PHE A 94 8.87 1.72 3.31
CA PHE A 94 9.05 1.40 1.88
C PHE A 94 10.31 0.57 1.62
N LYS A 95 10.26 -0.72 1.96
CA LYS A 95 11.43 -1.61 1.89
C LYS A 95 11.94 -1.84 0.46
N CYS A 96 11.05 -1.96 -0.53
CA CYS A 96 11.46 -2.13 -1.92
C CYS A 96 12.13 -0.85 -2.41
N LEU A 97 11.46 0.29 -2.18
CA LEU A 97 11.98 1.60 -2.58
C LEU A 97 13.35 1.88 -1.94
N LYS A 98 13.49 1.58 -0.65
CA LYS A 98 14.75 1.75 0.08
C LYS A 98 15.90 1.01 -0.61
N LYS A 99 15.74 -0.29 -0.85
CA LYS A 99 16.82 -1.11 -1.42
C LYS A 99 17.13 -0.76 -2.88
N ILE A 100 16.13 -0.36 -3.68
CA ILE A 100 16.41 0.16 -5.04
C ILE A 100 17.13 1.51 -4.97
N SER A 101 16.73 2.42 -4.08
CA SER A 101 17.44 3.69 -3.88
C SER A 101 18.89 3.50 -3.42
N GLU A 102 19.16 2.51 -2.57
CA GLU A 102 20.52 2.16 -2.14
C GLU A 102 21.35 1.53 -3.29
N SER A 103 20.70 0.95 -4.30
CA SER A 103 21.37 0.40 -5.48
C SER A 103 21.74 1.48 -6.51
N PHE A 104 21.13 2.66 -6.43
CA PHE A 104 21.35 3.80 -7.32
C PHE A 104 21.54 5.11 -6.52
N PRO A 105 22.63 5.24 -5.74
CA PRO A 105 22.82 6.35 -4.80
C PRO A 105 22.94 7.72 -5.48
N ASP A 106 23.34 7.75 -6.76
CA ASP A 106 23.53 8.98 -7.53
C ASP A 106 22.20 9.54 -8.08
N ILE A 107 21.10 8.80 -7.94
CA ILE A 107 19.80 9.15 -8.52
C ILE A 107 18.88 9.62 -7.39
N PRO A 108 18.49 10.92 -7.40
CA PRO A 108 17.64 11.45 -6.35
C PRO A 108 16.25 10.82 -6.42
N VAL A 109 15.76 10.32 -5.29
CA VAL A 109 14.37 9.88 -5.18
C VAL A 109 13.47 11.11 -5.02
N GLU A 110 12.67 11.38 -6.05
CA GLU A 110 11.65 12.43 -6.06
C GLU A 110 10.41 11.97 -5.29
N THR A 111 10.38 12.24 -3.99
CA THR A 111 9.33 11.73 -3.09
C THR A 111 8.04 12.54 -3.13
N GLU A 112 8.02 13.73 -3.75
CA GLU A 112 6.84 14.59 -3.84
C GLU A 112 5.68 13.90 -4.55
N GLU A 113 5.95 13.29 -5.70
CA GLU A 113 4.92 12.58 -6.46
C GLU A 113 4.39 11.36 -5.70
N TYR A 114 5.26 10.64 -4.98
CA TYR A 114 4.86 9.52 -4.14
C TYR A 114 3.97 9.97 -2.98
N MET A 115 4.31 11.09 -2.33
CA MET A 115 3.48 11.67 -1.28
C MET A 115 2.11 12.09 -1.82
N ASN A 116 2.04 12.67 -3.02
CA ASN A 116 0.77 13.02 -3.67
C ASN A 116 -0.08 11.78 -3.95
N LYS A 117 0.53 10.68 -4.43
CA LYS A 117 -0.16 9.39 -4.64
C LYS A 117 -0.68 8.79 -3.34
N ILE A 118 0.11 8.83 -2.26
CA ILE A 118 -0.32 8.36 -0.92
C ILE A 118 -1.47 9.21 -0.38
N SER A 119 -1.40 10.53 -0.53
CA SER A 119 -2.47 11.46 -0.11
C SER A 119 -3.76 11.21 -0.88
N GLY A 120 -3.70 11.07 -2.21
CA GLY A 120 -4.87 10.73 -3.03
C GLY A 120 -5.46 9.36 -2.65
N LEU A 121 -4.62 8.37 -2.33
CA LEU A 121 -5.11 7.09 -1.81
C LEU A 121 -5.83 7.24 -0.46
N ALA A 122 -5.32 8.11 0.42
CA ALA A 122 -5.93 8.36 1.73
C ALA A 122 -7.31 9.03 1.60
N GLU A 123 -7.44 9.96 0.66
CA GLU A 123 -8.72 10.59 0.29
C GLU A 123 -9.71 9.57 -0.28
N GLU A 124 -9.27 8.71 -1.19
CA GLU A 124 -10.13 7.72 -1.81
C GLU A 124 -10.63 6.68 -0.79
N ILE A 125 -9.79 6.27 0.17
CA ILE A 125 -10.23 5.42 1.29
C ILE A 125 -11.28 6.13 2.13
N ASN A 126 -11.08 7.41 2.46
CA ASN A 126 -12.08 8.17 3.22
C ASN A 126 -13.40 8.29 2.47
N ARG A 127 -13.34 8.56 1.17
CA ARG A 127 -14.52 8.70 0.31
C ARG A 127 -15.30 7.39 0.22
N ARG A 128 -14.61 6.26 0.00
CA ARG A 128 -15.25 4.93 -0.14
C ARG A 128 -15.87 4.40 1.14
N PHE A 129 -15.29 4.73 2.29
CA PHE A 129 -15.70 4.19 3.59
C PHE A 129 -16.31 5.25 4.51
N ASN A 130 -16.83 6.34 3.95
CA ASN A 130 -17.40 7.43 4.73
C ASN A 130 -18.58 6.95 5.60
N ASP A 131 -19.41 6.05 5.08
CA ASP A 131 -20.59 5.52 5.78
C ASP A 131 -20.21 4.70 7.03
N LEU A 132 -19.01 4.10 7.05
CA LEU A 132 -18.50 3.40 8.25
C LEU A 132 -18.19 4.38 9.40
N ARG A 133 -17.99 5.67 9.12
CA ARG A 133 -17.81 6.70 10.16
C ARG A 133 -19.11 6.94 10.91
N SER A 134 -20.24 7.01 10.21
CA SER A 134 -21.57 7.21 10.83
C SER A 134 -22.02 6.02 11.69
N LEU A 135 -21.51 4.82 11.42
CA LEU A 135 -21.81 3.63 12.22
C LEU A 135 -20.98 3.57 13.51
N ASN A 136 -19.78 4.16 13.51
CA ASN A 136 -18.90 4.23 14.68
C ASN A 136 -19.38 5.25 15.73
N THR A 137 -20.32 6.13 15.37
CA THR A 137 -20.99 7.06 16.30
C THR A 137 -22.27 6.48 16.93
N GLY A 138 -22.66 5.25 16.57
CA GLY A 138 -23.90 4.60 17.03
C GLY A 138 -23.82 3.86 18.37
N VAL A 139 -22.74 4.01 19.14
CA VAL A 139 -22.69 3.47 20.51
C VAL A 139 -23.16 4.53 21.50
N SER A 140 -24.45 4.88 21.42
CA SER A 140 -25.14 5.51 22.56
C SER A 140 -25.59 4.40 23.53
N PRO A 141 -25.28 4.50 24.83
CA PRO A 141 -25.77 3.53 25.79
C PRO A 141 -27.27 3.74 26.02
N VAL A 142 -28.03 2.66 25.87
CA VAL A 142 -29.44 2.50 26.28
C VAL A 142 -30.47 3.26 25.44
N GLY A 143 -31.24 2.51 24.64
CA GLY A 143 -32.47 3.00 24.00
C GLY A 143 -32.91 2.06 22.87
N GLY A 144 -33.96 1.28 23.13
CA GLY A 144 -34.42 0.14 22.33
C GLY A 144 -34.43 0.32 20.81
N PHE A 145 -33.80 -0.63 20.11
CA PHE A 145 -34.02 -0.85 18.69
C PHE A 145 -35.40 -1.51 18.49
N SER A 146 -36.35 -0.76 17.94
CA SER A 146 -37.51 -1.35 17.25
C SER A 146 -37.17 -1.44 15.77
N PHE A 147 -36.86 -2.64 15.30
CA PHE A 147 -36.88 -2.94 13.87
C PHE A 147 -38.34 -3.08 13.46
N HIS A 148 -38.87 -2.12 12.71
CA HIS A 148 -39.98 -2.42 11.80
C HIS A 148 -39.40 -2.72 10.43
N VAL A 149 -39.51 -3.99 10.07
CA VAL A 149 -39.35 -4.51 8.71
C VAL A 149 -40.31 -3.77 7.80
N PHE A 150 -39.81 -3.21 6.70
CA PHE A 150 -40.26 -3.44 5.31
C PHE A 150 -39.17 -2.94 4.34
#